data_AF-A0A931REJ0-F1
#
_entry.id   AF-A0A931REJ0-F1
#
_cell.length_a   1.000
_cell.length_b   1.000
_cell.length_c   1.000
_cell.angle_alpha   90.00
_cell.angle_beta   90.00
_cell.angle_gamma   90.00
#
_symmetry.space_group_name_H-M   'P 1'
#
loop_
_entity.id
_entity.type
_entity.pdbx_description
1 polymer ?
#
loop_
_entity_poly.entity_id
_entity_poly.type
_entity_poly.pdbx_seq_one_letter_code
_entity_poly.pdbx_strand_id
1 'polypeptide(L)'
;MRKGFFELLIASSIATIVIIFVLRFLRNLQSTQKFIVQITSSVLVLEIGLLLLSALQRLNLYQATHGLTRARIFGFIFIVWLSVLLFILLVRILKDIKEKWFFSTNVAATLIILLFVNLFNIDGLIATKYKPTVNDEIDYYYITSLSTDAYEAWIPSINESQQILNKLDKNAEGSNPEDRRQFYWAISILSSLKEKDSYLNSKYHPNSSWQSFIFSEFNAFQFIQENKDEFSKINGLIDKANRIQQRFGGNTIDIENTPLDRSINAPLVR
;
A
#
# COMPACT_ATOMS: atom_id res chain seq x y z
N MET A 1 -3.28 -2.22 11.78
CA MET A 1 -2.60 -1.00 11.29
C MET A 1 -3.51 0.22 11.03
N ARG A 2 -4.85 0.12 11.11
CA ARG A 2 -5.76 1.25 10.81
C ARG A 2 -5.74 2.41 11.83
N LYS A 3 -5.35 2.15 13.09
CA LYS A 3 -5.34 3.18 14.16
C LYS A 3 -4.14 4.13 14.09
N GLY A 4 -2.91 3.62 13.96
CA GLY A 4 -1.70 4.46 13.98
C GLY A 4 -1.60 5.48 12.84
N PHE A 5 -2.09 5.16 11.62
CA PHE A 5 -2.09 6.10 10.50
C PHE A 5 -3.11 7.23 10.72
N PHE A 6 -4.31 6.90 11.21
CA PHE A 6 -5.34 7.90 11.53
C PHE A 6 -4.91 8.78 12.70
N GLU A 7 -4.26 8.22 13.71
CA GLU A 7 -3.69 8.95 14.84
C GLU A 7 -2.61 9.94 14.39
N LEU A 8 -1.73 9.54 13.46
CA LEU A 8 -0.74 10.44 12.86
C LEU A 8 -1.38 11.52 11.98
N LEU A 9 -2.43 11.19 11.23
CA LEU A 9 -3.17 12.14 10.39
C LEU A 9 -3.87 13.20 11.25
N ILE A 10 -4.48 12.77 12.35
CA ILE A 10 -5.10 13.65 13.34
C ILE A 10 -4.03 14.49 14.05
N ALA A 11 -2.93 13.88 14.52
CA ALA A 11 -1.85 14.58 15.20
C ALA A 11 -1.19 15.65 14.30
N SER A 12 -0.95 15.34 13.03
CA SER A 12 -0.38 16.28 12.07
C SER A 12 -1.35 17.40 11.68
N SER A 13 -2.64 17.09 11.57
CA SER A 13 -3.67 18.09 11.30
C SER A 13 -3.79 19.06 12.47
N ILE A 14 -3.80 18.53 13.70
CA ILE A 14 -3.80 19.32 14.93
C ILE A 14 -2.54 20.18 15.01
N ALA A 15 -1.35 19.62 14.77
CA ALA A 15 -0.10 20.37 14.77
C ALA A 15 -0.14 21.54 13.78
N THR A 16 -0.64 21.31 12.56
CA THR A 16 -0.76 22.35 11.53
C THR A 16 -1.76 23.44 11.94
N ILE A 17 -2.92 23.06 12.50
CA ILE A 17 -3.92 24.00 13.01
C ILE A 17 -3.36 24.83 14.15
N VAL A 18 -2.71 24.19 15.12
CA VAL A 18 -2.08 24.84 16.28
C VAL A 18 -1.02 25.85 15.81
N ILE A 19 -0.18 25.48 14.85
CA ILE A 19 0.85 26.36 14.31
C ILE A 19 0.23 27.56 13.56
N ILE A 20 -0.80 27.34 12.73
CA ILE A 20 -1.52 28.43 12.05
C ILE A 20 -2.16 29.36 13.09
N PHE A 21 -2.73 28.81 14.15
CA PHE A 21 -3.38 29.57 15.21
C PHE A 21 -2.39 30.41 16.00
N VAL A 22 -1.24 29.82 16.36
CA VAL A 22 -0.12 30.51 17.01
C VAL A 22 0.36 31.66 16.11
N LEU A 23 0.67 31.39 14.83
CA LEU A 23 1.15 32.42 13.90
C LEU A 23 0.14 33.57 13.68
N ARG A 24 -1.16 33.28 13.74
CA ARG A 24 -2.22 34.30 13.64
C ARG A 24 -2.26 35.21 14.88
N PHE A 25 -1.91 34.68 16.05
CA PHE A 25 -1.87 35.42 17.31
C PHE A 25 -0.60 36.28 17.46
N LEU A 26 0.45 36.01 16.69
CA LEU A 26 1.73 36.72 16.75
C LEU A 26 1.73 38.13 16.13
N ARG A 27 0.65 38.56 15.47
CA ARG A 27 0.64 39.79 14.67
C ARG A 27 0.75 41.09 15.48
N ASN A 28 0.60 41.03 16.81
CA ASN A 28 0.49 42.21 17.70
C ASN A 28 1.57 42.31 18.81
N LEU A 29 2.69 41.58 18.73
CA LEU A 29 3.70 41.52 19.81
C LEU A 29 4.91 42.46 19.59
N GLN A 30 5.51 42.94 20.69
CA GLN A 30 6.71 43.82 20.70
C GLN A 30 7.98 43.10 20.21
N SER A 31 9.03 43.83 19.81
CA SER A 31 10.22 43.26 19.14
C SER A 31 10.98 42.20 19.94
N THR A 32 11.10 42.34 21.26
CA THR A 32 11.71 41.35 22.16
C THR A 32 10.86 40.10 22.32
N GLN A 33 9.53 40.24 22.40
CA GLN A 33 8.59 39.12 22.45
C GLN A 33 8.61 38.35 21.13
N LYS A 34 8.76 39.05 19.98
CA LYS A 34 8.89 38.44 18.66
C LYS A 34 10.12 37.53 18.57
N PHE A 35 11.26 37.94 19.12
CA PHE A 35 12.50 37.15 19.11
C PHE A 35 12.38 35.85 19.92
N ILE A 36 11.85 35.93 21.16
CA ILE A 36 11.65 34.75 22.01
C ILE A 36 10.72 33.75 21.32
N VAL A 37 9.62 34.22 20.75
CA VAL A 37 8.66 33.35 20.08
C VAL A 37 9.23 32.74 18.80
N GLN A 38 10.05 33.47 18.04
CA GLN A 38 10.76 32.93 16.88
C GLN A 38 11.71 31.79 17.27
N ILE A 39 12.47 31.95 18.35
CA ILE A 39 13.36 30.89 18.85
C ILE A 39 12.54 29.68 19.30
N THR A 40 11.55 29.87 20.17
CA THR A 40 10.74 28.76 20.70
C THR A 40 10.01 28.01 19.59
N SER A 41 9.46 28.74 18.61
CA SER A 41 8.80 28.12 17.44
C SER A 41 9.79 27.36 16.56
N SER A 42 11.01 27.89 16.37
CA SER A 42 12.05 27.20 15.59
C SER A 42 12.51 25.93 16.27
N VAL A 43 12.71 25.95 17.60
CA VAL A 43 13.04 24.76 18.39
C VAL A 43 11.94 23.72 18.29
N LEU A 44 10.67 24.12 18.44
CA LEU A 44 9.54 23.21 18.28
C LEU A 44 9.48 22.56 16.89
N VAL A 45 9.71 23.35 15.83
CA VAL A 45 9.76 22.82 14.46
C VAL A 45 10.91 21.82 14.28
N LEU A 46 12.07 22.09 14.88
CA LEU A 46 13.20 21.16 14.86
C LEU A 46 12.90 19.86 15.62
N GLU A 47 12.26 19.94 16.79
CA GLU A 47 11.82 18.75 17.54
C GLU A 47 10.86 17.88 16.72
N ILE A 48 9.88 18.49 16.06
CA ILE A 48 8.97 17.77 15.15
C ILE A 48 9.76 17.15 13.99
N GLY A 49 10.75 17.86 13.44
CA GLY A 49 11.65 17.32 12.42
C GLY A 49 12.40 16.06 12.88
N LEU A 50 12.91 16.05 14.11
CA LEU A 50 13.56 14.87 14.70
C LEU A 50 12.58 13.70 14.88
N LEU A 51 11.34 13.97 15.29
CA LEU A 51 10.30 12.95 15.37
C LEU A 51 9.99 12.33 14.00
N LEU A 52 9.92 13.14 12.94
CA LEU A 52 9.73 12.65 11.57
C LEU A 52 10.91 11.78 11.11
N LEU A 53 12.16 12.18 11.42
CA LEU A 53 13.34 11.37 11.11
C LEU A 53 13.32 10.01 11.82
N SER A 54 12.91 9.99 13.10
CA SER A 54 12.73 8.75 13.86
C SER A 54 11.65 7.85 13.23
N ALA A 55 10.53 8.43 12.80
CA ALA A 55 9.48 7.69 12.10
C ALA A 55 9.96 7.13 10.75
N LEU A 56 10.76 7.87 9.99
CA LEU A 56 11.37 7.41 8.74
C LEU A 56 12.31 6.23 8.97
N GLN A 57 13.16 6.30 9.98
CA GLN A 57 14.09 5.20 10.29
C GLN A 57 13.33 3.93 10.67
N ARG A 58 12.26 4.05 11.47
CA ARG A 58 11.37 2.95 11.81
C ARG A 58 10.71 2.35 10.56
N LEU A 59 10.17 3.17 9.66
CA LEU A 59 9.58 2.69 8.40
C LEU A 59 10.59 1.99 7.49
N ASN A 60 11.81 2.53 7.38
CA ASN A 60 12.87 1.97 6.55
C ASN A 60 13.32 0.59 7.09
N LEU A 61 13.44 0.45 8.41
CA LEU A 61 13.75 -0.83 9.05
C LEU A 61 12.68 -1.89 8.75
N TYR A 62 11.39 -1.52 8.82
CA TYR A 62 10.30 -2.45 8.49
C TYR A 62 10.22 -2.80 7.00
N GLN A 63 10.62 -1.87 6.11
CA GLN A 63 10.69 -2.13 4.69
C GLN A 63 11.80 -3.13 4.36
N ALA A 64 12.97 -2.98 5.00
CA ALA A 64 14.12 -3.86 4.78
C ALA A 64 13.83 -5.31 5.17
N THR A 65 12.96 -5.56 6.16
CA THR A 65 12.65 -6.91 6.65
C THR A 65 11.43 -7.56 5.99
N HIS A 66 10.44 -6.79 5.52
CA HIS A 66 9.15 -7.35 5.06
C HIS A 66 8.72 -6.92 3.66
N GLY A 67 9.57 -6.18 2.94
CA GLY A 67 9.23 -5.61 1.63
C GLY A 67 8.23 -4.46 1.70
N LEU A 68 7.74 -4.03 0.53
CA LEU A 68 6.97 -2.79 0.38
C LEU A 68 5.47 -3.07 0.40
N THR A 69 4.71 -2.24 1.12
CA THR A 69 3.24 -2.26 1.09
C THR A 69 2.71 -0.87 0.80
N ARG A 70 1.48 -0.79 0.27
CA ARG A 70 0.80 0.50 0.03
C ARG A 70 0.84 1.42 1.24
N ALA A 71 0.55 0.88 2.43
CA ALA A 71 0.52 1.66 3.66
C ALA A 71 1.88 2.29 4.02
N ARG A 72 2.99 1.57 3.81
CA ARG A 72 4.35 2.08 4.09
C ARG A 72 4.75 3.17 3.11
N ILE A 73 4.39 3.03 1.84
CA ILE A 73 4.68 4.01 0.78
C ILE A 73 3.90 5.30 1.02
N PHE A 74 2.60 5.20 1.30
CA PHE A 74 1.80 6.37 1.66
C PHE A 74 2.31 7.03 2.95
N GLY A 75 2.77 6.24 3.92
CA GLY A 75 3.46 6.76 5.11
C GLY A 75 4.74 7.54 4.78
N PHE A 76 5.58 7.01 3.89
CA PHE A 76 6.81 7.70 3.45
C PHE A 76 6.50 9.01 2.71
N ILE A 77 5.58 8.96 1.74
CA ILE A 77 5.10 10.13 0.99
C ILE A 77 4.56 11.18 1.96
N PHE A 78 3.79 10.75 2.96
CA PHE A 78 3.22 11.64 3.96
C PHE A 78 4.30 12.31 4.80
N ILE A 79 5.34 11.58 5.24
CA ILE A 79 6.44 12.18 6.00
C ILE A 79 7.24 13.16 5.12
N VAL A 80 7.49 12.83 3.85
CA VAL A 80 8.15 13.76 2.91
C VAL A 80 7.31 15.03 2.75
N TRP A 81 6.00 14.90 2.58
CA TRP A 81 5.08 16.04 2.51
C TRP A 81 5.13 16.90 3.77
N LEU A 82 5.04 16.30 4.96
CA LEU A 82 5.16 17.03 6.22
C LEU A 82 6.53 17.70 6.39
N SER A 83 7.60 17.04 5.98
CA SER A 83 8.96 17.62 6.04
C SER A 83 9.07 18.87 5.17
N VAL A 84 8.44 18.86 3.98
CA VAL A 84 8.37 20.04 3.10
C VAL A 84 7.55 21.16 3.75
N LEU A 85 6.38 20.85 4.34
CA LEU A 85 5.56 21.86 5.03
C LEU A 85 6.29 22.48 6.23
N LEU A 86 6.96 21.65 7.05
CA LEU A 86 7.77 22.10 8.17
C LEU A 86 8.97 22.94 7.72
N PHE A 87 9.59 22.59 6.60
CA PHE A 87 10.67 23.39 6.03
C PHE A 87 10.18 24.76 5.57
N ILE A 88 9.05 24.83 4.85
CA ILE A 88 8.44 26.11 4.44
C ILE A 88 8.08 26.96 5.67
N LEU A 89 7.57 26.31 6.73
CA LEU A 89 7.28 26.94 8.00
C LEU A 89 8.54 27.50 8.67
N LEU A 90 9.62 26.73 8.75
CA LEU A 90 10.89 27.18 9.31
C LEU A 90 11.41 28.40 8.56
N VAL A 91 11.35 28.39 7.22
CA VAL A 91 11.73 29.52 6.38
C VAL A 91 10.86 30.75 6.66
N ARG A 92 9.56 30.59 6.91
CA ARG A 92 8.66 31.70 7.32
C ARG A 92 8.96 32.22 8.73
N ILE A 93 9.42 31.38 9.65
CA ILE A 93 9.79 31.85 11.00
C ILE A 93 11.07 32.69 10.92
N LEU A 94 12.03 32.24 10.11
CA LEU A 94 13.33 32.91 9.93
C LEU A 94 13.27 34.15 9.02
N LYS A 95 12.35 34.18 8.06
CA LYS A 95 12.14 35.29 7.12
C LYS A 95 10.72 35.82 7.25
N ASP A 96 10.56 37.13 7.39
CA ASP A 96 9.24 37.81 7.48
C ASP A 96 8.48 37.77 6.13
N ILE A 97 8.00 36.58 5.75
CA ILE A 97 7.28 36.33 4.50
C ILE A 97 5.80 36.66 4.71
N LYS A 98 5.21 37.39 3.76
CA LYS A 98 3.78 37.74 3.77
C LYS A 98 2.90 36.47 3.86
N GLU A 99 1.85 36.51 4.67
CA GLU A 99 0.96 35.37 4.91
C GLU A 99 0.37 34.76 3.64
N LYS A 100 0.04 35.60 2.64
CA LYS A 100 -0.48 35.15 1.34
C LYS A 100 0.51 34.26 0.58
N TRP A 101 1.79 34.61 0.60
CA TRP A 101 2.84 33.85 -0.07
C TRP A 101 3.06 32.51 0.62
N PHE A 102 3.09 32.49 1.95
CA PHE A 102 3.18 31.24 2.71
C PHE A 102 2.04 30.27 2.37
N PHE A 103 0.79 30.74 2.40
CA PHE A 103 -0.34 29.88 2.09
C PHE A 103 -0.27 29.34 0.66
N SER A 104 0.03 30.22 -0.31
CA SER A 104 0.15 29.83 -1.71
C SER A 104 1.29 28.81 -1.94
N THR A 105 2.45 28.98 -1.30
CA THR A 105 3.56 28.02 -1.42
C THR A 105 3.23 26.67 -0.82
N ASN A 106 2.52 26.60 0.32
CA ASN A 106 2.10 25.32 0.91
C ASN A 106 1.07 24.59 0.04
N VAL A 107 0.11 25.33 -0.52
CA VAL A 107 -0.88 24.76 -1.46
C VAL A 107 -0.17 24.25 -2.72
N ALA A 108 0.75 25.03 -3.29
CA ALA A 108 1.52 24.62 -4.45
C ALA A 108 2.37 23.37 -4.17
N ALA A 109 3.07 23.33 -3.03
CA ALA A 109 3.87 22.16 -2.62
C ALA A 109 2.99 20.90 -2.46
N THR A 110 1.80 21.05 -1.87
CA THR A 110 0.84 19.96 -1.73
C THR A 110 0.35 19.46 -3.08
N LEU A 111 -0.01 20.37 -4.00
CA LEU A 111 -0.42 20.00 -5.35
C LEU A 111 0.70 19.29 -6.11
N ILE A 112 1.93 19.78 -6.03
CA ILE A 112 3.10 19.15 -6.67
C ILE A 112 3.31 17.74 -6.15
N ILE A 113 3.23 17.52 -4.84
CA ILE A 113 3.38 16.18 -4.26
C ILE A 113 2.24 15.27 -4.68
N LEU A 114 0.99 15.74 -4.68
CA LEU A 114 -0.16 14.95 -5.15
C LEU A 114 -0.01 14.55 -6.63
N LEU A 115 0.43 15.48 -7.48
CA LEU A 115 0.73 15.21 -8.88
C LEU A 115 1.86 14.18 -9.00
N PHE A 116 2.94 14.35 -8.24
CA PHE A 116 4.06 13.42 -8.24
C PHE A 116 3.60 12.00 -7.85
N VAL A 117 2.82 11.86 -6.78
CA VAL A 117 2.30 10.55 -6.34
C VAL A 117 1.43 9.88 -7.40
N ASN A 118 0.63 10.65 -8.13
CA ASN A 118 -0.22 10.10 -9.19
C ASN A 118 0.59 9.62 -10.42
N LEU A 119 1.74 10.23 -10.68
CA LEU A 119 2.63 9.85 -11.79
C LEU A 119 3.40 8.54 -11.52
N PHE A 120 3.59 8.15 -10.27
CA PHE A 120 4.31 6.93 -9.92
C PHE A 120 3.37 5.74 -9.84
N ASN A 121 3.66 4.69 -10.61
CA ASN A 121 2.97 3.42 -10.52
C ASN A 121 3.44 2.65 -9.27
N ILE A 122 2.86 2.99 -8.13
CA ILE A 122 3.18 2.41 -6.83
C ILE A 122 2.93 0.89 -6.83
N ASP A 123 1.81 0.45 -7.40
CA ASP A 123 1.42 -0.96 -7.38
C ASP A 123 2.31 -1.82 -8.29
N GLY A 124 2.70 -1.30 -9.46
CA GLY A 124 3.68 -1.94 -10.34
C GLY A 124 5.07 -2.07 -9.69
N LEU A 125 5.51 -1.04 -8.95
CA LEU A 125 6.78 -1.09 -8.20
C LEU A 125 6.77 -2.15 -7.08
N ILE A 126 5.63 -2.31 -6.39
CA ILE A 126 5.45 -3.37 -5.39
C ILE A 126 5.50 -4.74 -6.06
N ALA A 127 4.82 -4.90 -7.19
CA ALA A 127 4.72 -6.18 -7.91
C ALA A 127 6.07 -6.67 -8.47
N THR A 128 6.96 -5.75 -8.82
CA THR A 128 8.21 -6.08 -9.54
C THR A 128 9.44 -6.10 -8.63
N LYS A 129 9.73 -4.98 -7.95
CA LYS A 129 11.04 -4.71 -7.34
C LYS A 129 11.06 -4.93 -5.84
N TYR A 130 9.97 -4.64 -5.15
CA TYR A 130 9.91 -4.67 -3.68
C TYR A 130 8.77 -5.54 -3.16
N LYS A 131 8.69 -6.76 -3.69
CA LYS A 131 7.66 -7.73 -3.36
C LYS A 131 7.57 -7.92 -1.84
N PRO A 132 6.37 -7.85 -1.24
CA PRO A 132 6.20 -8.08 0.18
C PRO A 132 6.42 -9.54 0.52
N THR A 133 7.08 -9.78 1.65
CA THR A 133 7.42 -11.12 2.14
C THR A 133 6.75 -11.37 3.49
N VAL A 134 6.15 -12.54 3.63
CA VAL A 134 5.46 -13.07 4.80
C VAL A 134 6.10 -14.42 5.13
N ASN A 135 6.75 -14.55 6.29
CA ASN A 135 7.46 -15.77 6.70
C ASN A 135 8.50 -16.25 5.66
N ASP A 136 9.30 -15.34 5.11
CA ASP A 136 10.27 -15.60 4.04
C ASP A 136 9.68 -16.06 2.69
N GLU A 137 8.35 -16.11 2.56
CA GLU A 137 7.63 -16.38 1.31
C GLU A 137 7.01 -15.10 0.73
N ILE A 138 6.93 -14.99 -0.60
CA ILE A 138 6.34 -13.82 -1.26
C ILE A 138 4.82 -13.84 -1.06
N ASP A 139 4.22 -12.71 -0.65
CA ASP A 139 2.77 -12.63 -0.45
C ASP A 139 2.03 -12.35 -1.77
N TYR A 140 1.91 -13.39 -2.60
CA TYR A 140 1.21 -13.30 -3.87
C TYR A 140 -0.29 -13.01 -3.72
N TYR A 141 -0.91 -13.41 -2.61
CA TYR A 141 -2.30 -13.04 -2.31
C TYR A 141 -2.44 -11.52 -2.20
N TYR A 142 -1.58 -10.88 -1.40
CA TYR A 142 -1.55 -9.42 -1.32
C TYR A 142 -1.30 -8.78 -2.69
N ILE A 143 -0.31 -9.27 -3.44
CA ILE A 143 0.02 -8.70 -4.76
C ILE A 143 -1.15 -8.82 -5.73
N THR A 144 -1.86 -9.96 -5.75
CA THR A 144 -3.05 -10.12 -6.60
C THR A 144 -4.23 -9.27 -6.16
N SER A 145 -4.30 -8.84 -4.90
CA SER A 145 -5.30 -7.87 -4.43
C SER A 145 -5.00 -6.42 -4.83
N LEU A 146 -3.80 -6.14 -5.38
CA LEU A 146 -3.43 -4.81 -5.87
C LEU A 146 -4.19 -4.44 -7.17
N SER A 147 -3.96 -3.22 -7.65
CA SER A 147 -4.52 -2.69 -8.90
C SER A 147 -4.12 -3.58 -10.10
N THR A 148 -4.75 -3.35 -11.24
CA THR A 148 -4.38 -3.97 -12.53
C THR A 148 -2.94 -3.66 -12.93
N ASP A 149 -2.36 -2.59 -12.41
CA ASP A 149 -0.94 -2.23 -12.55
C ASP A 149 0.05 -3.28 -12.02
N ALA A 150 -0.40 -4.22 -11.20
CA ALA A 150 0.41 -5.33 -10.68
C ALA A 150 0.42 -6.56 -11.62
N TYR A 151 0.01 -6.42 -12.89
CA TYR A 151 -0.17 -7.54 -13.82
C TYR A 151 1.08 -8.39 -14.03
N GLU A 152 2.28 -7.81 -13.94
CA GLU A 152 3.56 -8.53 -14.07
C GLU A 152 3.72 -9.66 -13.03
N ALA A 153 3.05 -9.56 -11.88
CA ALA A 153 3.11 -10.58 -10.85
C ALA A 153 2.07 -11.70 -11.02
N TRP A 154 1.12 -11.59 -11.95
CA TRP A 154 0.02 -12.56 -12.09
C TRP A 154 0.52 -13.94 -12.53
N ILE A 155 1.41 -14.04 -13.51
CA ILE A 155 1.98 -15.32 -13.96
C ILE A 155 2.78 -16.00 -12.83
N PRO A 156 3.71 -15.30 -12.14
CA PRO A 156 4.33 -15.83 -10.93
C PRO A 156 3.34 -16.36 -9.88
N SER A 157 2.23 -15.64 -9.63
CA SER A 157 1.18 -16.09 -8.69
C SER A 157 0.46 -17.36 -9.14
N ILE A 158 0.23 -17.53 -10.45
CA ILE A 158 -0.38 -18.75 -11.02
C ILE A 158 0.58 -19.93 -10.84
N ASN A 159 1.86 -19.73 -11.16
CA ASN A 159 2.88 -20.77 -11.05
C ASN A 159 3.08 -21.24 -9.60
N GLU A 160 3.12 -20.33 -8.65
CA GLU A 160 3.20 -20.68 -7.23
C GLU A 160 1.96 -21.43 -6.76
N SER A 161 0.76 -20.93 -7.08
CA SER A 161 -0.51 -21.61 -6.77
C SER A 161 -0.53 -23.03 -7.35
N GLN A 162 -0.04 -23.22 -8.59
CA GLN A 162 0.07 -24.53 -9.21
C GLN A 162 1.05 -25.46 -8.47
N GLN A 163 2.20 -24.95 -8.02
CA GLN A 163 3.16 -25.72 -7.24
C GLN A 163 2.58 -26.17 -5.89
N ILE A 164 1.89 -25.27 -5.19
CA ILE A 164 1.19 -25.57 -3.92
C ILE A 164 0.14 -26.67 -4.14
N LEU A 165 -0.73 -26.51 -5.14
CA LEU A 165 -1.76 -27.50 -5.45
C LEU A 165 -1.17 -28.87 -5.85
N ASN A 166 -0.04 -28.89 -6.57
CA ASN A 166 0.65 -30.13 -6.93
C ASN A 166 1.28 -30.83 -5.71
N LYS A 167 1.84 -30.06 -4.77
CA LYS A 167 2.38 -30.58 -3.51
C LYS A 167 1.26 -31.21 -2.66
N LEU A 168 0.14 -30.50 -2.52
CA LEU A 168 -1.00 -30.95 -1.72
C LEU A 168 -1.72 -32.16 -2.32
N ASP A 169 -1.82 -32.25 -3.65
CA ASP A 169 -2.41 -33.40 -4.33
C ASP A 169 -1.61 -34.69 -4.13
N LYS A 170 -0.28 -34.59 -4.00
CA LYS A 170 0.62 -35.73 -3.75
C LYS A 170 0.64 -36.19 -2.29
N ASN A 171 0.52 -35.26 -1.34
CA ASN A 171 0.82 -35.54 0.06
C ASN A 171 -0.40 -35.93 0.92
N ALA A 172 -1.61 -36.01 0.36
CA ALA A 172 -2.83 -36.61 0.94
C ALA A 172 -3.14 -36.35 2.44
N GLU A 173 -2.56 -35.33 3.07
CA GLU A 173 -2.76 -35.00 4.48
C GLU A 173 -3.02 -33.51 4.64
N GLY A 174 -4.30 -33.14 4.64
CA GLY A 174 -4.76 -31.82 5.12
C GLY A 174 -4.82 -31.75 6.64
N SER A 175 -3.93 -32.50 7.30
CA SER A 175 -3.88 -32.65 8.74
C SER A 175 -3.16 -31.47 9.38
N ASN A 176 -2.16 -30.89 8.69
CA ASN A 176 -1.41 -29.73 9.18
C ASN A 176 -2.17 -28.42 8.89
N PRO A 177 -2.36 -27.55 9.91
CA PRO A 177 -2.98 -26.23 9.71
C PRO A 177 -2.27 -25.34 8.67
N GLU A 178 -0.96 -25.50 8.48
CA GLU A 178 -0.19 -24.77 7.47
C GLU A 178 -0.56 -25.15 6.02
N ASP A 179 -0.81 -26.43 5.75
CA ASP A 179 -1.20 -26.92 4.43
C ASP A 179 -2.60 -26.43 4.04
N ARG A 180 -3.51 -26.36 5.02
CA ARG A 180 -4.83 -25.74 4.85
C ARG A 180 -4.72 -24.24 4.54
N ARG A 181 -3.79 -23.55 5.20
CA ARG A 181 -3.53 -22.13 4.94
C ARG A 181 -3.00 -21.91 3.52
N GLN A 182 -1.98 -22.66 3.10
CA GLN A 182 -1.41 -22.56 1.75
C GLN A 182 -2.47 -22.87 0.68
N PHE A 183 -3.31 -23.88 0.91
CA PHE A 183 -4.41 -24.24 0.03
C PHE A 183 -5.44 -23.11 -0.15
N TYR A 184 -5.90 -22.52 0.95
CA TYR A 184 -6.88 -21.44 0.92
C TYR A 184 -6.35 -20.25 0.10
N TRP A 185 -5.13 -19.79 0.37
CA TRP A 185 -4.57 -18.64 -0.35
C TRP A 185 -4.34 -18.93 -1.84
N ALA A 186 -3.91 -20.15 -2.20
CA ALA A 186 -3.77 -20.55 -3.60
C ALA A 186 -5.11 -20.49 -4.35
N ILE A 187 -6.20 -20.98 -3.75
CA ILE A 187 -7.54 -20.86 -4.35
C ILE A 187 -7.97 -19.39 -4.47
N SER A 188 -7.78 -18.61 -3.41
CA SER A 188 -8.17 -17.19 -3.40
C SER A 188 -7.42 -16.39 -4.47
N ILE A 189 -6.12 -16.65 -4.65
CA ILE A 189 -5.30 -16.08 -5.74
C ILE A 189 -5.90 -16.44 -7.10
N LEU A 190 -6.13 -17.72 -7.37
CA LEU A 190 -6.65 -18.19 -8.66
C LEU A 190 -8.06 -17.64 -8.94
N SER A 191 -8.90 -17.54 -7.91
CA SER A 191 -10.25 -17.02 -8.01
C SER A 191 -10.26 -15.52 -8.31
N SER A 192 -9.41 -14.75 -7.61
CA SER A 192 -9.24 -13.32 -7.88
C SER A 192 -8.71 -13.06 -9.29
N LEU A 193 -7.75 -13.86 -9.76
CA LEU A 193 -7.24 -13.73 -11.13
C LEU A 193 -8.29 -14.11 -12.18
N LYS A 194 -9.10 -15.14 -11.94
CA LYS A 194 -10.23 -15.50 -12.82
C LYS A 194 -11.27 -14.39 -12.91
N GLU A 195 -11.61 -13.77 -11.79
CA GLU A 195 -12.53 -12.63 -11.76
C GLU A 195 -11.97 -11.45 -12.55
N LYS A 196 -10.68 -11.12 -12.36
CA LYS A 196 -9.99 -10.05 -13.11
C LYS A 196 -9.94 -10.33 -14.62
N ASP A 197 -9.59 -11.56 -15.01
CA ASP A 197 -9.60 -12.00 -16.40
C ASP A 197 -10.98 -11.85 -17.03
N SER A 198 -12.02 -12.29 -16.31
CA SER A 198 -13.41 -12.19 -16.77
C SER A 198 -13.87 -10.73 -16.89
N TYR A 199 -13.54 -9.89 -15.90
CA TYR A 199 -13.83 -8.46 -15.90
C TYR A 199 -13.15 -7.74 -17.07
N LEU A 200 -11.85 -7.93 -17.25
CA LEU A 200 -11.09 -7.25 -18.29
C LEU A 200 -11.52 -7.68 -19.69
N ASN A 201 -11.75 -8.97 -19.90
CA ASN A 201 -12.31 -9.46 -21.16
C ASN A 201 -13.69 -8.84 -21.43
N SER A 202 -14.57 -8.78 -20.42
CA SER A 202 -15.90 -8.18 -20.55
C SER A 202 -15.87 -6.68 -20.86
N LYS A 203 -14.88 -5.97 -20.30
CA LYS A 203 -14.77 -4.51 -20.40
C LYS A 203 -14.13 -4.05 -21.70
N TYR A 204 -13.16 -4.80 -22.25
CA TYR A 204 -12.40 -4.42 -23.45
C TYR A 204 -12.80 -5.22 -24.70
N HIS A 205 -14.11 -5.40 -24.90
CA HIS A 205 -14.67 -5.94 -26.13
C HIS A 205 -14.67 -4.92 -27.30
N PRO A 206 -14.83 -5.35 -28.57
CA PRO A 206 -14.79 -4.46 -29.73
C PRO A 206 -15.80 -3.28 -29.69
N ASN A 207 -16.89 -3.42 -28.92
CA ASN A 207 -17.94 -2.42 -28.79
C ASN A 207 -17.85 -1.59 -27.50
N SER A 208 -16.69 -1.57 -26.84
CA SER A 208 -16.53 -0.88 -25.55
C SER A 208 -16.56 0.64 -25.69
N SER A 209 -17.18 1.29 -24.71
CA SER A 209 -17.27 2.75 -24.65
C SER A 209 -15.92 3.37 -24.29
N TRP A 210 -15.44 4.29 -25.12
CA TRP A 210 -14.16 4.97 -24.91
C TRP A 210 -14.10 5.72 -23.57
N GLN A 211 -15.25 6.13 -23.03
CA GLN A 211 -15.35 6.82 -21.74
C GLN A 211 -14.97 5.94 -20.54
N SER A 212 -15.04 4.62 -20.69
CA SER A 212 -14.69 3.67 -19.61
C SER A 212 -13.22 3.23 -19.66
N PHE A 213 -12.46 3.74 -20.62
CA PHE A 213 -11.09 3.34 -20.87
C PHE A 213 -10.15 3.78 -19.74
N ILE A 214 -9.47 2.80 -19.14
CA ILE A 214 -8.45 3.03 -18.12
C ILE A 214 -7.16 2.39 -18.62
N PHE A 215 -6.09 3.19 -18.68
CA PHE A 215 -4.83 2.77 -19.30
C PHE A 215 -4.20 1.54 -18.61
N SER A 216 -4.20 1.51 -17.26
CA SER A 216 -3.63 0.40 -16.49
C SER A 216 -4.36 -0.93 -16.73
N GLU A 217 -5.69 -0.89 -16.79
CA GLU A 217 -6.50 -2.05 -17.09
C GLU A 217 -6.34 -2.52 -18.53
N PHE A 218 -6.17 -1.60 -19.49
CA PHE A 218 -5.91 -1.97 -20.88
C PHE A 218 -4.57 -2.68 -21.04
N ASN A 219 -3.52 -2.22 -20.37
CA ASN A 219 -2.22 -2.90 -20.37
C ASN A 219 -2.33 -4.31 -19.75
N ALA A 220 -3.06 -4.41 -18.64
CA ALA A 220 -3.30 -5.71 -18.01
C ALA A 220 -4.13 -6.65 -18.91
N PHE A 221 -5.09 -6.12 -19.66
CA PHE A 221 -5.83 -6.88 -20.67
C PHE A 221 -4.92 -7.38 -21.79
N GLN A 222 -4.06 -6.50 -22.36
CA GLN A 222 -3.09 -6.91 -23.38
C GLN A 222 -2.16 -8.02 -22.85
N PHE A 223 -1.68 -7.87 -21.62
CA PHE A 223 -0.84 -8.88 -20.96
C PHE A 223 -1.53 -10.24 -20.83
N ILE A 224 -2.82 -10.27 -20.49
CA ILE A 224 -3.62 -11.51 -20.48
C ILE A 224 -3.71 -12.12 -21.89
N GLN A 225 -3.96 -11.28 -22.91
CA GLN A 225 -4.12 -11.75 -24.28
C GLN A 225 -2.83 -12.33 -24.86
N GLU A 226 -1.67 -11.75 -24.52
CA GLU A 226 -0.34 -12.28 -24.86
C GLU A 226 -0.05 -13.61 -24.18
N ASN A 227 -0.56 -13.82 -22.96
CA ASN A 227 -0.27 -14.99 -22.12
C ASN A 227 -1.48 -15.91 -21.94
N LYS A 228 -2.36 -15.99 -22.95
CA LYS A 228 -3.62 -16.77 -22.90
C LYS A 228 -3.43 -18.21 -22.42
N ASP A 229 -2.34 -18.84 -22.81
CA ASP A 229 -2.03 -20.22 -22.43
C ASP A 229 -1.91 -20.38 -20.91
N GLU A 230 -1.30 -19.42 -20.21
CA GLU A 230 -1.18 -19.45 -18.75
C GLU A 230 -2.51 -19.18 -18.05
N PHE A 231 -3.28 -18.19 -18.52
CA PHE A 231 -4.59 -17.87 -17.94
C PHE A 231 -5.62 -18.97 -18.17
N SER A 232 -5.53 -19.72 -19.28
CA SER A 232 -6.41 -20.86 -19.54
C SER A 232 -6.26 -21.99 -18.51
N LYS A 233 -5.07 -22.12 -17.90
CA LYS A 233 -4.80 -23.13 -16.85
C LYS A 233 -5.57 -22.85 -15.57
N ILE A 234 -5.96 -21.59 -15.29
CA ILE A 234 -6.62 -21.18 -14.04
C ILE A 234 -7.88 -22.02 -13.79
N ASN A 235 -8.71 -22.24 -14.82
CA ASN A 235 -9.92 -23.05 -14.69
C ASN A 235 -9.59 -24.50 -14.28
N GLY A 236 -8.61 -25.12 -14.94
CA GLY A 236 -8.16 -26.48 -14.60
C GLY A 236 -7.53 -26.58 -13.20
N LEU A 237 -6.84 -25.53 -12.75
CA LEU A 237 -6.28 -25.44 -11.40
C LEU A 237 -7.37 -25.29 -10.33
N ILE A 238 -8.40 -24.49 -10.59
CA ILE A 238 -9.57 -24.35 -9.71
C ILE A 238 -10.31 -25.70 -9.60
N ASP A 239 -10.53 -26.39 -10.72
CA ASP A 239 -11.15 -27.71 -10.72
C ASP A 239 -10.31 -28.73 -9.92
N LYS A 240 -8.99 -28.68 -10.08
CA LYS A 240 -8.06 -29.49 -9.28
C LYS A 240 -8.19 -29.15 -7.79
N ALA A 241 -8.24 -27.87 -7.45
CA ALA A 241 -8.38 -27.43 -6.08
C ALA A 241 -9.71 -27.91 -5.46
N ASN A 242 -10.83 -27.80 -6.19
CA ASN A 242 -12.13 -28.33 -5.75
C ASN A 242 -12.08 -29.83 -5.45
N ARG A 243 -11.39 -30.64 -6.27
CA ARG A 243 -11.18 -32.08 -6.01
C ARG A 243 -10.37 -32.31 -4.73
N ILE A 244 -9.33 -31.51 -4.49
CA ILE A 244 -8.52 -31.58 -3.28
C ILE A 244 -9.36 -31.17 -2.05
N GLN A 245 -10.18 -30.12 -2.14
CA GLN A 245 -11.06 -29.66 -1.07
C GLN A 245 -12.05 -30.74 -0.63
N GLN A 246 -12.62 -31.49 -1.58
CA GLN A 246 -13.51 -32.61 -1.28
C GLN A 246 -12.81 -33.70 -0.45
N ARG A 247 -11.49 -33.93 -0.67
CA ARG A 247 -10.69 -34.88 0.14
C ARG A 247 -10.42 -34.36 1.56
N PHE A 248 -10.42 -33.04 1.77
CA PHE A 248 -10.21 -32.42 3.10
C PHE A 248 -11.44 -32.47 4.02
N GLY A 249 -12.55 -33.07 3.59
CA GLY A 249 -13.67 -33.41 4.49
C GLY A 249 -14.77 -32.35 4.63
N GLY A 250 -15.13 -31.65 3.55
CA GLY A 250 -16.41 -30.95 3.40
C GLY A 250 -16.65 -29.69 4.25
N ASN A 251 -15.95 -29.52 5.36
CA ASN A 251 -15.93 -28.23 6.06
C ASN A 251 -15.07 -27.28 5.23
N THR A 252 -15.68 -26.17 4.81
CA THR A 252 -14.98 -25.02 4.26
C THR A 252 -13.76 -24.75 5.14
N ILE A 253 -12.58 -24.67 4.52
CA ILE A 253 -11.35 -24.24 5.20
C ILE A 253 -11.53 -22.74 5.43
N ASP A 254 -12.45 -22.40 6.33
CA ASP A 254 -12.77 -21.04 6.68
C ASP A 254 -11.74 -20.61 7.71
N ILE A 255 -10.65 -20.04 7.19
CA ILE A 255 -9.57 -19.53 8.02
C ILE A 255 -9.80 -18.07 8.42
N GLU A 256 -10.91 -17.44 8.00
CA GLU A 256 -11.32 -16.13 8.52
C GLU A 256 -11.47 -16.21 10.05
N ASN A 257 -10.87 -15.27 10.78
CA ASN A 257 -10.89 -15.25 12.25
C ASN A 257 -10.06 -16.35 12.96
N THR A 258 -9.17 -17.04 12.25
CA THR A 258 -8.21 -17.98 12.86
C THR A 258 -6.82 -17.34 13.05
N PRO A 259 -5.93 -17.92 13.87
CA PRO A 259 -4.54 -17.44 13.98
C PRO A 259 -3.76 -17.48 12.65
N LEU A 260 -4.28 -18.21 11.66
CA LEU A 260 -3.73 -18.41 10.32
C LEU A 260 -4.26 -17.37 9.32
N ASP A 261 -5.20 -16.52 9.74
CA ASP A 261 -5.76 -15.42 8.98
C ASP A 261 -4.73 -14.28 8.84
N ARG A 262 -4.29 -14.03 7.60
CA ARG A 262 -3.35 -12.94 7.26
C ARG A 262 -3.95 -11.55 7.51
N SER A 263 -5.27 -11.43 7.65
CA SER A 263 -5.97 -10.15 7.90
C SER A 263 -5.99 -9.73 9.38
N ILE A 264 -5.93 -10.70 10.29
CA ILE A 264 -5.96 -10.51 11.75
C ILE A 264 -4.55 -10.60 12.32
N ASN A 265 -3.82 -11.63 11.90
CA ASN A 265 -2.40 -11.76 12.09
C ASN A 265 -1.74 -11.63 10.71
N ALA A 266 -1.60 -10.40 10.21
CA ALA A 266 -0.44 -10.14 9.35
C ALA A 266 0.75 -10.68 10.15
N PRO A 267 1.60 -11.57 9.61
CA PRO A 267 2.59 -12.30 10.40
C PRO A 267 3.34 -11.31 11.29
N LEU A 268 2.93 -11.25 12.55
CA LEU A 268 3.62 -10.51 13.58
C LEU A 268 4.85 -11.37 13.85
N VAL A 269 6.02 -10.82 13.56
CA VAL A 269 6.90 -10.37 14.63
C VAL A 269 7.07 -11.52 15.62
N ARG A 270 8.12 -12.32 15.39
CA ARG A 270 8.90 -12.75 16.55
C ARG A 270 9.63 -11.54 17.11
#